data_AF-A0A9W6F7M0-F1
#
_entry.id   AF-A0A9W6F7M0-F1
#
_cell.length_a   1.000
_cell.length_b   1.000
_cell.length_c   1.000
_cell.angle_alpha   90.00
_cell.angle_beta   90.00
_cell.angle_gamma   90.00
#
_symmetry.space_group_name_H-M   'P 1'
#
loop_
_entity.id
_entity.type
_entity.pdbx_description
1 polymer ?
#
loop_
_entity_poly.entity_id
_entity_poly.type
_entity_poly.pdbx_seq_one_letter_code
_entity_poly.pdbx_strand_id
1 'polypeptide(L)'
;MRQRPGLISSVRDGLRELERDNTFNPALWQPGEPTFKAGVKELVRMEETKVCAEIEAAGLDYFSLEQVAKKLSGRKKEQQQALREKRLTKGRLEQLWEQLKVWCAQPGSAMSAEQRAQINKVGAVGAALRQHYPWDVLPAGASSTARIPRLQARLTRAYQDLARCKEEESLIEQEVRRALQYYAYRVRLLEARMGLVVGGGERYLLEFHLAFNQRMLAAFQLLARKGEQIPEDLSRLQLLDD
;
A
#
# COMPACT_ATOMS: atom_id res chain seq x y z
N MET A 1 -23.26 -1.10 -24.33
CA MET A 1 -23.23 -0.03 -23.30
C MET A 1 -23.92 1.21 -23.87
N ARG A 2 -25.12 1.55 -23.41
CA ARG A 2 -25.77 2.83 -23.74
C ARG A 2 -25.34 3.84 -22.69
N GLN A 3 -24.49 4.80 -23.07
CA GLN A 3 -24.11 5.92 -22.19
C GLN A 3 -25.39 6.65 -21.77
N ARG A 4 -25.58 6.86 -20.45
CA ARG A 4 -26.76 7.50 -19.87
C ARG A 4 -26.60 9.03 -20.01
N PRO A 5 -27.35 9.71 -20.91
CA PRO A 5 -27.15 11.14 -21.18
C PRO A 5 -27.36 12.04 -19.94
N GLY A 6 -28.22 11.61 -19.01
CA GLY A 6 -28.47 12.33 -17.75
C GLY A 6 -27.28 12.33 -16.78
N LEU A 7 -26.43 11.29 -16.80
CA LEU A 7 -25.23 11.26 -15.95
C LEU A 7 -24.15 12.22 -16.50
N ILE A 8 -24.04 12.29 -17.83
CA ILE A 8 -23.15 13.24 -18.49
C ILE A 8 -23.62 14.68 -18.22
N SER A 9 -24.93 14.94 -18.25
CA SER A 9 -25.47 16.26 -17.90
C SER A 9 -25.21 16.61 -16.43
N SER A 10 -25.48 15.70 -15.49
CA SER A 10 -25.26 16.00 -14.06
C SER A 10 -23.79 16.21 -13.73
N VAL A 11 -22.87 15.45 -14.36
CA VAL A 11 -21.43 15.67 -14.22
C VAL A 11 -21.03 17.02 -14.83
N ARG A 12 -21.59 17.40 -15.99
CA ARG A 12 -21.31 18.70 -16.61
C ARG A 12 -21.81 19.87 -15.78
N ASP A 13 -22.98 19.73 -15.18
CA ASP A 13 -23.58 20.77 -14.35
C ASP A 13 -22.83 20.89 -13.02
N GLY A 14 -22.42 19.76 -12.41
CA GLY A 14 -21.52 19.77 -11.24
C GLY A 14 -20.15 20.37 -11.55
N LEU A 15 -19.58 20.09 -12.74
CA LEU A 15 -18.32 20.71 -13.17
C LEU A 15 -18.46 22.22 -13.37
N ARG A 16 -19.58 22.68 -13.95
CA ARG A 16 -19.88 24.11 -14.11
C ARG A 16 -20.14 24.82 -12.80
N GLU A 17 -20.71 24.15 -11.80
CA GLU A 17 -20.87 24.69 -10.45
C GLU A 17 -19.50 24.84 -9.77
N LEU A 18 -18.63 23.83 -9.85
CA LEU A 18 -17.24 23.90 -9.36
C LEU A 18 -16.40 24.98 -10.08
N GLU A 19 -16.62 25.18 -11.37
CA GLU A 19 -15.97 26.25 -12.17
C GLU A 19 -16.56 27.64 -11.87
N ARG A 20 -17.85 27.74 -11.53
CA ARG A 20 -18.48 29.00 -11.10
C ARG A 20 -17.99 29.45 -9.72
N ASP A 21 -17.84 28.50 -8.81
CA ASP A 21 -17.34 28.79 -7.45
C ASP A 21 -15.83 29.09 -7.45
N ASN A 22 -15.08 28.51 -8.40
CA ASN A 22 -13.68 28.85 -8.67
C ASN A 22 -13.54 29.83 -9.83
N THR A 23 -14.17 31.01 -9.73
CA THR A 23 -13.84 32.11 -10.64
C THR A 23 -12.35 32.43 -10.52
N PHE A 24 -11.59 32.13 -11.57
CA PHE A 24 -10.18 32.49 -11.68
C PHE A 24 -10.04 33.99 -11.41
N ASN A 25 -9.54 34.35 -10.23
CA ASN A 25 -9.29 35.73 -9.83
C ASN A 25 -7.78 35.98 -9.93
N PRO A 26 -7.27 36.57 -11.02
CA PRO A 26 -5.84 36.78 -11.25
C PRO A 26 -5.19 37.65 -10.18
N ALA A 27 -5.97 38.46 -9.45
CA ALA A 27 -5.46 39.28 -8.37
C ALA A 27 -4.92 38.41 -7.21
N LEU A 28 -5.57 37.29 -6.90
CA LEU A 28 -5.17 36.36 -5.82
C LEU A 28 -3.86 35.59 -6.13
N TRP A 29 -3.43 35.59 -7.38
CA TRP A 29 -2.21 34.90 -7.84
C TRP A 29 -0.99 35.84 -7.92
N GLN A 30 -1.13 37.10 -7.46
CA GLN A 30 -0.01 38.02 -7.42
C GLN A 30 0.99 37.59 -6.32
N PRO A 31 2.31 37.68 -6.56
CA PRO A 31 3.33 37.25 -5.59
C PRO A 31 3.24 37.93 -4.21
N GLY A 32 2.64 39.12 -4.16
CA GLY A 32 2.45 39.89 -2.94
C GLY A 32 1.30 39.39 -2.04
N GLU A 33 0.32 38.70 -2.61
CA GLU A 33 -0.91 38.33 -1.92
C GLU A 33 -0.69 37.27 -0.84
N PRO A 34 -1.39 37.37 0.30
CA PRO A 34 -1.28 36.40 1.38
C PRO A 34 -1.73 35.01 0.94
N THR A 35 -2.75 34.90 0.08
CA THR A 35 -3.27 33.62 -0.43
C THR A 35 -2.25 32.90 -1.30
N PHE A 36 -1.58 33.63 -2.22
CA PHE A 36 -0.50 33.08 -3.03
C PHE A 36 0.68 32.63 -2.17
N LYS A 37 1.11 33.47 -1.21
CA LYS A 37 2.19 33.13 -0.28
C LYS A 37 1.87 31.90 0.56
N ALA A 38 0.62 31.77 1.02
CA ALA A 38 0.15 30.59 1.76
C ALA A 38 0.18 29.33 0.87
N GLY A 39 -0.28 29.43 -0.38
CA GLY A 39 -0.21 28.33 -1.35
C GLY A 39 1.22 27.90 -1.68
N VAL A 40 2.13 28.85 -1.88
CA VAL A 40 3.57 28.56 -2.09
C VAL A 40 4.17 27.88 -0.85
N LYS A 41 3.86 28.38 0.35
CA LYS A 41 4.33 27.75 1.60
C LYS A 41 3.84 26.31 1.74
N GLU A 42 2.58 26.04 1.41
CA GLU A 42 2.01 24.70 1.47
C GLU A 42 2.64 23.77 0.42
N LEU A 43 2.85 24.27 -0.81
CA LEU A 43 3.56 23.53 -1.87
C LEU A 43 4.98 23.17 -1.43
N VAL A 44 5.74 24.14 -0.92
CA VAL A 44 7.11 23.91 -0.43
C VAL A 44 7.10 22.86 0.68
N ARG A 45 6.17 22.96 1.64
CA ARG A 45 6.02 21.97 2.72
C ARG A 45 5.74 20.57 2.19
N MET A 46 4.83 20.44 1.22
CA MET A 46 4.48 19.16 0.61
C MET A 46 5.67 18.55 -0.14
N GLU A 47 6.38 19.35 -0.95
CA GLU A 47 7.54 18.88 -1.70
C GLU A 47 8.71 18.52 -0.78
N GLU A 48 9.00 19.32 0.26
CA GLU A 48 9.99 18.96 1.30
C GLU A 48 9.63 17.62 1.95
N THR A 49 8.36 17.40 2.29
CA THR A 49 7.90 16.15 2.91
C THR A 49 8.07 14.97 1.97
N LYS A 50 7.71 15.14 0.69
CA LYS A 50 7.84 14.11 -0.34
C LYS A 50 9.30 13.76 -0.61
N VAL A 51 10.16 14.76 -0.83
CA VAL A 51 11.58 14.53 -1.09
C VAL A 51 12.25 13.88 0.12
N CYS A 52 11.92 14.30 1.35
CA CYS A 52 12.36 13.60 2.55
C CYS A 52 11.95 12.12 2.53
N ALA A 53 10.69 11.81 2.22
CA ALA A 53 10.20 10.43 2.14
C ALA A 53 10.96 9.58 1.10
N GLU A 54 11.27 10.16 -0.06
CA GLU A 54 12.05 9.51 -1.12
C GLU A 54 13.51 9.30 -0.71
N ILE A 55 14.11 10.25 0.01
CA ILE A 55 15.46 10.11 0.58
C ILE A 55 15.50 9.00 1.62
N GLU A 56 14.50 8.87 2.50
CA GLU A 56 14.49 7.73 3.44
C GLU A 56 14.41 6.41 2.66
N ALA A 57 13.49 6.28 1.70
CA ALA A 57 13.34 5.06 0.90
C ALA A 57 14.66 4.68 0.19
N ALA A 58 15.30 5.62 -0.49
CA ALA A 58 16.59 5.40 -1.15
C ALA A 58 17.70 5.02 -0.15
N GLY A 59 17.70 5.62 1.05
CA GLY A 59 18.63 5.27 2.13
C GLY A 59 18.45 3.83 2.61
N LEU A 60 17.20 3.35 2.70
CA LEU A 60 16.88 1.96 3.06
C LEU A 60 17.36 0.98 1.99
N ASP A 61 17.13 1.29 0.71
CA ASP A 61 17.58 0.47 -0.40
C ASP A 61 19.10 0.37 -0.42
N TYR A 62 19.80 1.50 -0.20
CA TYR A 62 21.26 1.53 -0.14
C TYR A 62 21.81 0.61 0.96
N PHE A 63 21.22 0.66 2.16
CA PHE A 63 21.66 -0.18 3.28
C PHE A 63 21.32 -1.66 3.04
N SER A 64 20.15 -1.94 2.47
CA SER A 64 19.72 -3.31 2.15
C SER A 64 20.66 -3.94 1.12
N LEU A 65 21.01 -3.20 0.07
CA LEU A 65 21.97 -3.62 -0.94
C LEU A 65 23.39 -3.83 -0.37
N GLU A 66 23.78 -3.07 0.67
CA GLU A 66 25.01 -3.33 1.40
C GLU A 66 25.00 -4.68 2.13
N GLN A 67 23.89 -5.02 2.79
CA GLN A 67 23.74 -6.31 3.46
C GLN A 67 23.71 -7.46 2.45
N VAL A 68 22.98 -7.30 1.36
CA VAL A 68 22.93 -8.27 0.25
C VAL A 68 24.33 -8.49 -0.33
N ALA A 69 25.09 -7.42 -0.63
CA ALA A 69 26.45 -7.53 -1.14
C ALA A 69 27.40 -8.24 -0.15
N LYS A 70 27.22 -8.05 1.16
CA LYS A 70 27.99 -8.79 2.19
C LYS A 70 27.63 -10.27 2.21
N LYS A 71 26.33 -10.61 2.12
CA LYS A 71 25.84 -12.00 2.11
C LYS A 71 26.19 -12.76 0.84
N LEU A 72 26.36 -12.06 -0.29
CA LEU A 72 26.74 -12.63 -1.59
C LEU A 72 28.26 -12.73 -1.79
N SER A 73 29.10 -12.64 -0.75
CA SER A 73 30.56 -12.65 -0.87
C SER A 73 31.15 -13.86 -1.60
N GLY A 74 30.44 -14.99 -1.66
CA GLY A 74 30.80 -16.18 -2.43
C GLY A 74 30.26 -16.24 -3.87
N ARG A 75 29.38 -15.31 -4.26
CA ARG A 75 28.68 -15.27 -5.56
C ARG A 75 29.04 -13.99 -6.30
N LYS A 76 30.19 -14.01 -6.98
CA LYS A 76 30.83 -12.80 -7.54
C LYS A 76 29.95 -12.01 -8.51
N LYS A 77 29.15 -12.67 -9.36
CA LYS A 77 28.30 -11.98 -10.36
C LYS A 77 27.16 -11.22 -9.69
N GLU A 78 26.45 -11.90 -8.80
CA GLU A 78 25.31 -11.36 -8.05
C GLU A 78 25.76 -10.28 -7.06
N GLN A 79 26.93 -10.47 -6.43
CA GLN A 79 27.55 -9.44 -5.59
C GLN A 79 27.89 -8.19 -6.41
N GLN A 80 28.47 -8.34 -7.60
CA GLN A 80 28.77 -7.20 -8.47
C GLN A 80 27.51 -6.47 -8.92
N GLN A 81 26.42 -7.19 -9.18
CA GLN A 81 25.13 -6.59 -9.48
C GLN A 81 24.60 -5.77 -8.28
N ALA A 82 24.57 -6.35 -7.08
CA ALA A 82 24.15 -5.64 -5.88
C ALA A 82 25.02 -4.38 -5.60
N LEU A 83 26.33 -4.45 -5.86
CA LEU A 83 27.23 -3.29 -5.74
C LEU A 83 26.97 -2.23 -6.81
N ARG A 84 26.60 -2.61 -8.05
CA ARG A 84 26.20 -1.66 -9.10
C ARG A 84 24.90 -0.96 -8.73
N GLU A 85 23.89 -1.71 -8.33
CA GLU A 85 22.61 -1.17 -7.86
C GLU A 85 22.83 -0.23 -6.65
N LYS A 86 23.67 -0.62 -5.69
CA LYS A 86 24.02 0.23 -4.54
C LYS A 86 24.61 1.58 -4.98
N ARG A 87 25.46 1.61 -6.03
CA ARG A 87 26.02 2.85 -6.58
C ARG A 87 24.95 3.70 -7.26
N LEU A 88 24.02 3.09 -7.99
CA LEU A 88 22.90 3.80 -8.61
C LEU A 88 21.98 4.42 -7.53
N THR A 89 21.64 3.67 -6.49
CA THR A 89 20.85 4.17 -5.37
C THR A 89 21.55 5.32 -4.66
N LYS A 90 22.88 5.26 -4.50
CA LYS A 90 23.67 6.37 -3.96
C LYS A 90 23.56 7.62 -4.83
N GLY A 91 23.70 7.50 -6.15
CA GLY A 91 23.56 8.62 -7.08
C GLY A 91 22.15 9.24 -7.05
N ARG A 92 21.10 8.41 -6.96
CA ARG A 92 19.72 8.88 -6.76
C ARG A 92 19.57 9.66 -5.45
N LEU A 93 20.18 9.17 -4.37
CA LEU A 93 20.11 9.83 -3.06
C LEU A 93 20.81 11.19 -3.09
N GLU A 94 21.96 11.29 -3.75
CA GLU A 94 22.66 12.58 -3.97
C GLU A 94 21.78 13.56 -4.74
N GLN A 95 21.08 13.12 -5.79
CA GLN A 95 20.14 13.95 -6.56
C GLN A 95 18.96 14.44 -5.71
N LEU A 96 18.31 13.54 -4.97
CA LEU A 96 17.20 13.90 -4.09
C LEU A 96 17.65 14.86 -2.98
N TRP A 97 18.87 14.71 -2.47
CA TRP A 97 19.42 15.61 -1.47
C TRP A 97 19.65 17.02 -1.99
N GLU A 98 20.12 17.16 -3.23
CA GLU A 98 20.22 18.49 -3.87
C GLU A 98 18.84 19.10 -4.13
N GLN A 99 17.83 18.30 -4.50
CA GLN A 99 16.44 18.77 -4.60
C GLN A 99 15.92 19.28 -3.25
N LEU A 100 16.19 18.55 -2.16
CA LEU A 100 15.82 18.98 -0.81
C LEU A 100 16.45 20.32 -0.45
N LYS A 101 17.73 20.54 -0.76
CA LYS A 101 18.40 21.83 -0.54
C LYS A 101 17.72 22.96 -1.28
N VAL A 102 17.33 22.75 -2.54
CA VAL A 102 16.62 23.74 -3.35
C VAL A 102 15.28 24.11 -2.73
N TRP A 103 14.51 23.13 -2.23
CA TRP A 103 13.24 23.38 -1.55
C TRP A 103 13.42 24.09 -0.20
N CYS A 104 14.43 23.71 0.57
CA CYS A 104 14.78 24.37 1.83
C CYS A 104 15.23 25.83 1.67
N ALA A 105 15.72 26.20 0.49
CA ALA A 105 16.07 27.58 0.16
C ALA A 105 14.85 28.44 -0.21
N GLN A 106 13.68 27.85 -0.48
CA GLN A 106 12.50 28.59 -0.89
C GLN A 106 11.88 29.41 0.26
N PRO A 107 11.31 30.60 -0.04
CA PRO A 107 10.53 31.35 0.92
C PRO A 107 9.28 30.55 1.30
N GLY A 108 9.16 30.18 2.58
CA GLY A 108 8.09 29.31 3.07
C GLY A 108 8.51 27.88 3.39
N SER A 109 9.80 27.54 3.33
CA SER A 109 10.32 26.27 3.87
C SER A 109 9.76 26.01 5.27
N ALA A 110 9.28 24.78 5.48
CA ALA A 110 8.78 24.33 6.77
C ALA A 110 9.91 23.90 7.70
N MET A 111 11.14 23.78 7.18
CA MET A 111 12.32 23.36 7.92
C MET A 111 12.89 24.50 8.77
N SER A 112 13.26 24.18 10.00
CA SER A 112 13.92 25.13 10.91
C SER A 112 15.28 25.57 10.37
N ALA A 113 15.78 26.72 10.85
CA ALA A 113 17.11 27.19 10.46
C ALA A 113 18.21 26.17 10.78
N GLU A 114 18.08 25.45 11.91
CA GLU A 114 18.99 24.38 12.31
C GLU A 114 18.93 23.19 11.34
N GLN A 115 17.73 22.73 10.96
CA GLN A 115 17.57 21.63 10.00
C GLN A 115 18.19 22.00 8.65
N ARG A 116 17.96 23.23 8.17
CA ARG A 116 18.55 23.71 6.92
C ARG A 116 20.06 23.81 6.98
N ALA A 117 20.63 24.27 8.10
CA ALA A 117 22.08 24.29 8.28
C ALA A 117 22.69 22.88 8.22
N GLN A 118 21.98 21.88 8.76
CA GLN A 118 22.44 20.49 8.75
C GLN A 118 22.30 19.82 7.38
N ILE A 119 21.21 20.07 6.64
CA ILE A 119 21.03 19.60 5.26
C ILE A 119 22.11 20.17 4.33
N ASN A 120 22.50 21.42 4.55
CA ASN A 120 23.53 22.10 3.76
C ASN A 120 24.97 21.79 4.19
N LYS A 121 25.17 21.05 5.28
CA LYS A 121 26.50 20.70 5.76
C LYS A 121 27.23 19.79 4.76
N VAL A 122 28.51 20.06 4.55
CA VAL A 122 29.38 19.19 3.75
C VAL A 122 29.41 17.79 4.37
N GLY A 123 29.10 16.76 3.56
CA GLY A 123 29.06 15.37 4.01
C GLY A 123 27.73 14.93 4.65
N ALA A 124 26.68 15.76 4.64
CA ALA A 124 25.36 15.42 5.20
C ALA A 124 24.77 14.13 4.58
N VAL A 125 24.89 13.95 3.27
CA VAL A 125 24.49 12.72 2.56
C VAL A 125 25.21 11.49 3.13
N GLY A 126 26.52 11.59 3.38
CA GLY A 126 27.31 10.50 3.95
C GLY A 126 27.00 10.21 5.42
N ALA A 127 26.46 11.18 6.16
CA ALA A 127 25.94 10.98 7.51
C ALA A 127 24.56 10.30 7.47
N ALA A 128 23.67 10.76 6.59
CA ALA A 128 22.35 10.15 6.35
C ALA A 128 22.45 8.68 5.92
N LEU A 129 23.40 8.36 5.04
CA LEU A 129 23.70 6.98 4.60
C LEU A 129 24.24 6.09 5.73
N ARG A 130 24.81 6.68 6.79
CA ARG A 130 25.23 5.99 8.01
C ARG A 130 24.11 5.94 9.07
N GLN A 131 22.89 6.34 8.70
CA GLN A 131 21.73 6.47 9.58
C GLN A 131 21.93 7.45 10.74
N HIS A 132 23.00 8.25 10.70
CA HIS A 132 23.21 9.36 11.61
C HIS A 132 22.60 10.62 10.96
N TYR A 133 21.35 10.93 11.33
CA TYR A 133 20.67 12.21 11.12
C TYR A 133 20.06 12.51 9.71
N PRO A 134 18.91 13.25 9.62
CA PRO A 134 17.98 13.63 10.69
C PRO A 134 16.82 12.62 10.79
N TRP A 135 17.05 11.50 11.48
CA TRP A 135 15.93 10.72 12.04
C TRP A 135 15.70 11.05 13.53
N ASP A 136 16.54 11.91 14.11
CA ASP A 136 16.54 12.28 15.53
C ASP A 136 15.99 13.69 15.83
N VAL A 137 15.45 14.41 14.84
CA VAL A 137 14.80 15.73 15.06
C VAL A 137 13.31 15.63 14.82
N LEU A 138 12.67 14.71 15.54
CA LEU A 138 11.28 14.87 15.93
C LEU A 138 11.26 15.59 17.29
N PRO A 139 10.21 16.38 17.59
CA PRO A 139 10.20 17.27 18.75
C PRO A 139 10.55 16.53 20.04
N ALA A 140 11.34 17.19 20.89
CA ALA A 140 11.71 16.72 22.21
C ALA A 140 10.44 16.33 23.00
N GLY A 141 10.18 15.03 23.12
CA GLY A 141 8.95 14.50 23.71
C GLY A 141 8.59 13.08 23.26
N ALA A 142 9.16 12.60 22.15
CA ALA A 142 8.97 11.21 21.74
C ALA A 142 9.80 10.25 22.62
N SER A 143 9.10 9.41 23.38
CA SER A 143 9.61 8.31 24.23
C SER A 143 10.78 7.54 23.60
N SER A 144 11.69 7.00 24.42
CA SER A 144 12.81 6.13 24.00
C SER A 144 12.38 4.86 23.25
N THR A 145 11.10 4.47 23.31
CA THR A 145 10.50 3.41 22.46
C THR A 145 10.21 3.87 21.03
N ALA A 146 10.17 5.18 20.76
CA ALA A 146 10.13 5.77 19.42
C ALA A 146 11.52 5.80 18.73
N ARG A 147 12.58 5.35 19.41
CA ARG A 147 13.95 5.22 18.88
C ARG A 147 14.23 3.88 18.22
N ILE A 148 13.22 3.01 18.08
CA ILE A 148 13.34 1.83 17.22
C ILE A 148 13.50 2.37 15.80
N PRO A 149 14.63 2.15 15.11
CA PRO A 149 14.83 2.63 13.75
C PRO A 149 13.59 2.23 12.95
N ARG A 150 12.94 3.17 12.26
CA ARG A 150 11.71 2.90 11.49
C ARG A 150 11.84 1.66 10.61
N LEU A 151 13.05 1.33 10.16
CA LEU A 151 13.43 0.07 9.51
C LEU A 151 13.13 -1.16 10.37
N GLN A 152 13.62 -1.23 11.62
CA GLN A 152 13.33 -2.31 12.54
C GLN A 152 11.83 -2.37 12.86
N ALA A 153 11.15 -1.24 13.01
CA ALA A 153 9.70 -1.23 13.22
C ALA A 153 8.92 -1.74 11.98
N ARG A 154 9.30 -1.32 10.76
CA ARG A 154 8.70 -1.81 9.49
C ARG A 154 9.00 -3.28 9.27
N LEU A 155 10.22 -3.72 9.52
CA LEU A 155 10.63 -5.12 9.41
C LEU A 155 9.87 -5.98 10.42
N THR A 156 9.76 -5.55 11.67
CA THR A 156 8.97 -6.24 12.70
C THR A 156 7.50 -6.31 12.31
N ARG A 157 6.91 -5.22 11.79
CA ARG A 157 5.52 -5.24 11.27
C ARG A 157 5.37 -6.21 10.11
N ALA A 158 6.28 -6.18 9.13
CA ALA A 158 6.24 -7.11 8.00
C ALA A 158 6.36 -8.58 8.45
N TYR A 159 7.20 -8.87 9.45
CA TYR A 159 7.27 -10.21 10.03
C TYR A 159 6.00 -10.60 10.78
N GLN A 160 5.37 -9.66 11.50
CA GLN A 160 4.09 -9.87 12.17
C GLN A 160 2.96 -10.10 11.15
N ASP A 161 2.91 -9.32 10.07
CA ASP A 161 1.94 -9.47 8.99
C ASP A 161 2.13 -10.82 8.29
N LEU A 162 3.37 -11.23 8.03
CA LEU A 162 3.66 -12.55 7.46
C LEU A 162 3.25 -13.69 8.39
N ALA A 163 3.44 -13.53 9.71
CA ALA A 163 2.95 -14.50 10.69
C ALA A 163 1.42 -14.57 10.69
N ARG A 164 0.74 -13.41 10.68
CA ARG A 164 -0.72 -13.32 10.58
C ARG A 164 -1.25 -13.96 9.30
N CYS A 165 -0.65 -13.68 8.14
CA CYS A 165 -1.08 -14.28 6.87
C CYS A 165 -0.94 -15.81 6.88
N LYS A 166 0.08 -16.36 7.54
CA LYS A 166 0.22 -17.82 7.71
C LYS A 166 -0.83 -18.40 8.64
N GLU A 167 -1.16 -17.68 9.71
CA GLU A 167 -2.25 -18.07 10.62
C GLU A 167 -3.60 -18.05 9.88
N GLU A 168 -3.88 -17.00 9.11
CA GLU A 168 -5.08 -16.86 8.27
C GLU A 168 -5.17 -17.97 7.22
N GLU A 169 -4.07 -18.31 6.53
CA GLU A 169 -4.04 -19.43 5.59
C GLU A 169 -4.42 -20.75 6.29
N SER A 170 -3.83 -21.01 7.46
CA SER A 170 -4.15 -22.21 8.27
C SER A 170 -5.62 -22.23 8.73
N LEU A 171 -6.19 -21.09 9.11
CA LEU A 171 -7.59 -20.98 9.48
C LEU A 171 -8.51 -21.27 8.30
N ILE A 172 -8.24 -20.69 7.14
CA ILE A 172 -8.99 -20.93 5.90
C ILE A 172 -8.93 -22.41 5.52
N GLU A 173 -7.77 -23.05 5.60
CA GLU A 173 -7.64 -24.50 5.35
C GLU A 173 -8.46 -25.36 6.31
N GLN A 174 -8.55 -24.96 7.58
CA GLN A 174 -9.36 -25.66 8.58
C GLN A 174 -10.85 -25.47 8.30
N GLU A 175 -11.27 -24.28 7.93
CA GLU A 175 -12.66 -23.97 7.56
C GLU A 175 -13.09 -24.74 6.31
N VAL A 176 -12.25 -24.77 5.27
CA VAL A 176 -12.49 -25.57 4.06
C VAL A 176 -12.67 -27.05 4.41
N ARG A 177 -11.81 -27.61 5.27
CA ARG A 177 -11.94 -29.00 5.74
C ARG A 177 -13.24 -29.27 6.48
N ARG A 178 -13.64 -28.37 7.39
CA ARG A 178 -14.91 -28.48 8.13
C ARG A 178 -16.12 -28.36 7.19
N ALA A 179 -16.08 -27.41 6.25
CA ALA A 179 -17.13 -27.22 5.26
C ALA A 179 -17.31 -28.44 4.36
N LEU A 180 -16.20 -29.03 3.87
CA LEU A 180 -16.25 -30.28 3.11
C LEU A 180 -16.95 -31.41 3.86
N GLN A 181 -16.59 -31.62 5.14
CA GLN A 181 -17.22 -32.64 5.98
C GLN A 181 -18.71 -32.36 6.19
N TYR A 182 -19.06 -31.10 6.50
CA TYR A 182 -20.44 -30.69 6.72
C TYR A 182 -21.31 -30.90 5.47
N TYR A 183 -20.89 -30.38 4.32
CA TYR A 183 -21.67 -30.48 3.09
C TYR A 183 -21.72 -31.92 2.56
N ALA A 184 -20.63 -32.70 2.67
CA ALA A 184 -20.67 -34.12 2.32
C ALA A 184 -21.67 -34.91 3.18
N TYR A 185 -21.70 -34.64 4.49
CA TYR A 185 -22.69 -35.24 5.38
C TYR A 185 -24.12 -34.81 5.02
N ARG A 186 -24.35 -33.52 4.75
CA ARG A 186 -25.67 -33.01 4.38
C ARG A 186 -26.18 -33.56 3.05
N VAL A 187 -25.32 -33.66 2.03
CA VAL A 187 -25.68 -34.27 0.75
C VAL A 187 -26.12 -35.72 0.95
N ARG A 188 -25.33 -36.53 1.69
CA ARG A 188 -25.69 -37.93 1.99
C ARG A 188 -27.03 -38.05 2.71
N LEU A 189 -27.28 -37.19 3.70
CA LEU A 189 -28.55 -37.19 4.45
C LEU A 189 -29.74 -36.84 3.55
N LEU A 190 -29.58 -35.83 2.69
CA LEU A 190 -30.63 -35.39 1.78
C LEU A 190 -30.91 -36.43 0.69
N GLU A 191 -29.88 -37.07 0.14
CA GLU A 191 -30.02 -38.19 -0.80
C GLU A 191 -30.77 -39.37 -0.17
N ALA A 192 -30.40 -39.75 1.06
CA ALA A 192 -31.09 -40.80 1.80
C ALA A 192 -32.57 -40.46 2.04
N ARG A 193 -32.87 -39.21 2.42
CA ARG A 193 -34.25 -38.76 2.65
C ARG A 193 -35.06 -38.64 1.37
N MET A 194 -34.46 -38.20 0.25
CA MET A 194 -35.12 -38.19 -1.05
C MET A 194 -35.51 -39.59 -1.52
N GLY A 195 -34.70 -40.61 -1.21
CA GLY A 195 -35.01 -42.01 -1.51
C GLY A 195 -36.26 -42.55 -0.80
N LEU A 196 -36.70 -41.88 0.28
CA LEU A 196 -37.87 -42.27 1.08
C LEU A 196 -39.14 -41.49 0.73
N VAL A 197 -39.05 -40.40 -0.06
CA VAL A 197 -40.18 -39.52 -0.37
C VAL A 197 -40.66 -39.74 -1.81
N VAL A 198 -41.92 -40.17 -1.97
CA VAL A 198 -42.47 -40.63 -3.26
C VAL A 198 -43.01 -39.48 -4.13
N GLY A 199 -43.26 -38.28 -3.57
CA GLY A 199 -43.68 -37.09 -4.34
C GLY A 199 -44.28 -35.98 -3.48
N GLY A 200 -44.57 -34.82 -4.10
CA GLY A 200 -45.21 -33.66 -3.45
C GLY A 200 -44.26 -32.52 -3.07
N GLY A 201 -44.77 -31.52 -2.33
CA GLY A 201 -44.02 -30.30 -1.98
C GLY A 201 -42.77 -30.54 -1.13
N GLU A 202 -42.77 -31.57 -0.27
CA GLU A 202 -41.58 -31.97 0.50
C GLU A 202 -40.45 -32.41 -0.43
N ARG A 203 -40.77 -33.14 -1.51
CA ARG A 203 -39.76 -33.58 -2.48
C ARG A 203 -39.11 -32.40 -3.20
N TYR A 204 -39.90 -31.43 -3.64
CA TYR A 204 -39.39 -30.23 -4.30
C TYR A 204 -38.43 -29.42 -3.40
N LEU A 205 -38.78 -29.26 -2.12
CA LEU A 205 -37.91 -28.60 -1.14
C LEU A 205 -36.60 -29.37 -0.92
N LEU A 206 -36.67 -30.70 -0.81
CA LEU A 206 -35.49 -31.55 -0.67
C LEU A 206 -34.59 -31.49 -1.90
N GLU A 207 -35.15 -31.49 -3.12
CA GLU A 207 -34.41 -31.34 -4.38
C GLU A 207 -33.69 -29.99 -4.44
N PHE A 208 -34.37 -28.90 -4.06
CA PHE A 208 -33.77 -27.56 -3.98
C PHE A 208 -32.59 -27.53 -3.00
N HIS A 209 -32.78 -28.05 -1.78
CA HIS A 209 -31.72 -28.08 -0.77
C HIS A 209 -30.57 -29.01 -1.17
N LEU A 210 -30.86 -30.15 -1.80
CA LEU A 210 -29.83 -31.07 -2.28
C LEU A 210 -28.97 -30.41 -3.35
N ALA A 211 -29.58 -29.78 -4.36
CA ALA A 211 -28.87 -29.07 -5.41
C ALA A 211 -27.98 -27.95 -4.85
N PHE A 212 -28.46 -27.18 -3.87
CA PHE A 212 -27.67 -26.16 -3.20
C PHE A 212 -26.46 -26.76 -2.46
N ASN A 213 -26.67 -27.80 -1.65
CA ASN A 213 -25.60 -28.42 -0.86
C ASN A 213 -24.56 -29.14 -1.74
N GLN A 214 -24.98 -29.72 -2.87
CA GLN A 214 -24.07 -30.29 -3.88
C GLN A 214 -23.20 -29.21 -4.54
N ARG A 215 -23.78 -28.05 -4.89
CA ARG A 215 -23.00 -26.90 -5.43
C ARG A 215 -21.97 -26.40 -4.42
N MET A 216 -22.35 -26.22 -3.16
CA MET A 216 -21.42 -25.79 -2.11
C MET A 216 -20.32 -26.82 -1.88
N LEU A 217 -20.66 -28.11 -1.85
CA LEU A 217 -19.66 -29.18 -1.75
C LEU A 217 -18.64 -29.12 -2.89
N ALA A 218 -19.10 -28.96 -4.14
CA ALA A 218 -18.23 -28.82 -5.29
C ALA A 218 -17.33 -27.58 -5.21
N ALA A 219 -17.85 -26.44 -4.75
CA ALA A 219 -17.08 -25.22 -4.55
C ALA A 219 -15.96 -25.40 -3.52
N PHE A 220 -16.25 -26.02 -2.36
CA PHE A 220 -15.23 -26.30 -1.36
C PHE A 220 -14.24 -27.38 -1.79
N GLN A 221 -14.64 -28.34 -2.64
CA GLN A 221 -13.72 -29.32 -3.24
C GLN A 221 -12.73 -28.65 -4.20
N LEU A 222 -13.16 -27.63 -4.96
CA LEU A 222 -12.28 -26.82 -5.78
C LEU A 222 -11.27 -26.04 -4.92
N LEU A 223 -11.75 -25.38 -3.86
CA LEU A 223 -10.87 -24.65 -2.92
C LEU A 223 -9.83 -25.56 -2.25
N ALA A 224 -10.21 -26.80 -1.91
CA ALA A 224 -9.31 -27.76 -1.26
C ALA A 224 -8.22 -28.32 -2.17
N ARG A 225 -8.38 -28.27 -3.50
CA ARG A 225 -7.40 -28.81 -4.46
C ARG A 225 -6.17 -27.92 -4.65
N LYS A 226 -6.07 -26.79 -3.92
CA LYS A 226 -4.94 -25.83 -3.93
C LYS A 226 -4.24 -25.73 -5.30
N GLY A 227 -4.78 -24.93 -6.23
CA GLY A 227 -3.95 -24.51 -7.38
C GLY A 227 -4.61 -24.09 -8.68
N GLU A 228 -5.91 -24.34 -8.93
CA GLU A 228 -6.41 -24.15 -10.32
C GLU A 228 -7.43 -23.04 -10.56
N GLN A 229 -7.94 -22.36 -9.54
CA GLN A 229 -8.64 -21.09 -9.69
C GLN A 229 -8.99 -20.56 -8.30
N ILE A 230 -8.24 -19.57 -7.82
CA ILE A 230 -8.81 -18.62 -6.87
C ILE A 230 -9.88 -17.90 -7.69
N PRO A 231 -11.17 -17.92 -7.30
CA PRO A 231 -12.17 -17.11 -7.98
C PRO A 231 -11.65 -15.67 -8.00
N GLU A 232 -11.58 -15.04 -9.18
CA GLU A 232 -11.12 -13.67 -9.27
C GLU A 232 -11.92 -12.81 -8.30
N ASP A 233 -11.21 -12.18 -7.36
CA ASP A 233 -11.81 -11.22 -6.45
C ASP A 233 -12.11 -9.93 -7.24
N LEU A 234 -13.28 -9.90 -7.87
CA LEU A 234 -13.77 -8.76 -8.64
C LEU A 234 -14.11 -7.55 -7.75
N SER A 235 -14.08 -7.70 -6.41
CA SER A 235 -14.40 -6.59 -5.49
C SER A 235 -13.33 -5.49 -5.48
N ARG A 236 -12.09 -5.80 -5.85
CA ARG A 236 -10.99 -4.82 -5.96
C ARG A 236 -10.87 -4.15 -7.33
N LEU A 237 -11.47 -4.71 -8.37
CA LEU A 237 -11.47 -4.11 -9.72
C LEU A 237 -12.48 -2.97 -9.86
N GLN A 238 -13.42 -2.82 -8.93
CA GLN A 238 -14.40 -1.72 -8.94
C GLN A 238 -13.88 -0.42 -8.31
N LEU A 239 -12.62 -0.36 -7.86
CA LEU A 239 -12.03 0.82 -7.21
C LEU A 239 -10.98 1.55 -8.07
N LEU A 240 -10.77 1.14 -9.32
CA LEU A 240 -9.77 1.74 -10.21
C LEU A 240 -10.33 2.26 -11.53
N ASP A 241 -11.63 2.11 -11.77
CA ASP A 241 -12.34 2.75 -12.88
C ASP A 241 -13.42 3.68 -12.32
N ASP A 242 -12.98 4.79 -11.71
CA ASP A 242 -13.73 6.06 -11.58
C ASP A 242 -12.73 7.22 -11.36
#